data_AF-A0A4W3JHB1-F1
#
_entry.id   AF-A0A4W3JHB1-F1
#
_cell.length_a   1.000
_cell.length_b   1.000
_cell.length_c   1.000
_cell.angle_alpha   90.00
_cell.angle_beta   90.00
_cell.angle_gamma   90.00
#
_symmetry.space_group_name_H-M   'P 1'
#
loop_
_entity.id
_entity.type
_entity.pdbx_description
1 polymer ?
#
loop_
_entity_poly.entity_id
_entity_poly.type
_entity_poly.pdbx_seq_one_letter_code
_entity_poly.pdbx_strand_id
1 'polypeptide(L)'
;MSTACGCRPEGSVGQCDPNTGRCTCKKNVEGLLCHSCKSGTFNLQPHNVHGCIDCFCYGHSTACTSASQFAVTQVTSTFQQGDDDWRGQYLDGGELSLHWQEERISLPPDNADWGYFIAPSKFLGNQLLSYGQNLSFVAVNVESKASPSFNLILEGSGIHMSASVSPQIAKDTNPTELVFVFR
;
A
#
# COMPACT_ATOMS: atom_id res chain seq x y z
N MET A 1 44.46 -0.75 -17.48
CA MET A 1 44.04 -1.15 -16.12
C MET A 1 42.52 -1.10 -16.10
N SER A 2 41.84 -2.22 -15.85
CA SER A 2 40.38 -2.26 -15.71
C SER A 2 40.03 -1.79 -14.31
N THR A 3 39.43 -0.60 -14.16
CA THR A 3 38.88 -0.15 -12.89
C THR A 3 37.68 -1.02 -12.55
N ALA A 4 37.74 -1.72 -11.42
CA ALA A 4 36.60 -2.45 -10.88
C ALA A 4 35.40 -1.49 -10.74
N CYS A 5 34.27 -1.85 -11.31
CA CYS A 5 33.11 -0.97 -11.35
C CYS A 5 32.49 -0.80 -9.96
N GLY A 6 32.61 0.41 -9.41
CA GLY A 6 32.02 0.80 -8.12
C GLY A 6 30.54 1.19 -8.20
N CYS A 7 29.76 0.53 -9.04
CA CYS A 7 28.34 0.85 -9.20
C CYS A 7 27.56 0.61 -7.89
N ARG A 8 26.72 1.56 -7.51
CA ARG A 8 25.80 1.37 -6.38
C ARG A 8 24.71 0.38 -6.76
N PRO A 9 24.60 -0.79 -6.10
CA PRO A 9 23.61 -1.79 -6.45
C PRO A 9 22.17 -1.27 -6.25
N GLU A 10 21.97 -0.29 -5.37
CA GLU A 10 20.66 0.30 -5.12
C GLU A 10 20.14 1.08 -6.34
N GLY A 11 21.06 1.69 -7.08
CA GLY A 11 20.77 2.61 -8.17
C GLY A 11 21.17 2.13 -9.56
N SER A 12 21.90 1.02 -9.67
CA SER A 12 22.40 0.46 -10.93
C SER A 12 21.65 -0.82 -11.32
N VAL A 13 21.65 -1.14 -12.61
CA VAL A 13 21.22 -2.47 -13.12
C VAL A 13 22.37 -3.48 -13.16
N GLY A 14 23.51 -3.16 -12.55
CA GLY A 14 24.66 -4.08 -12.38
C GLY A 14 25.61 -4.13 -13.57
N GLN A 15 25.44 -3.25 -14.56
CA GLN A 15 26.30 -3.16 -15.74
C GLN A 15 27.09 -1.85 -15.73
N CYS A 16 28.31 -1.90 -16.26
CA CYS A 16 29.16 -0.74 -16.44
C CYS A 16 29.97 -0.83 -17.73
N ASP A 17 30.31 0.33 -18.27
CA ASP A 17 31.24 0.43 -19.39
C ASP A 17 32.68 0.21 -18.89
N PRO A 18 33.41 -0.79 -19.41
CA PRO A 18 34.76 -1.10 -18.96
C PRO A 18 35.80 -0.03 -19.33
N ASN A 19 35.49 0.86 -20.29
CA ASN A 19 36.40 1.91 -20.73
C ASN A 19 36.19 3.21 -19.95
N THR A 20 34.94 3.54 -19.62
CA THR A 20 34.60 4.81 -18.94
C THR A 20 34.30 4.65 -17.45
N GLY A 21 34.07 3.42 -16.98
CA GLY A 21 33.63 3.14 -15.62
C GLY A 21 32.21 3.61 -15.31
N ARG A 22 31.45 4.07 -16.33
CA ARG A 22 30.08 4.55 -16.17
C ARG A 22 29.12 3.39 -15.97
N CYS A 23 28.30 3.48 -14.93
CA CYS A 23 27.27 2.51 -14.62
C CYS A 23 25.97 2.79 -15.39
N THR A 24 25.25 1.73 -15.74
CA THR A 24 23.88 1.83 -16.26
C THR A 24 22.93 2.02 -15.08
N CYS A 25 22.41 3.23 -14.91
CA CYS A 25 21.54 3.56 -13.78
C CYS A 25 20.09 3.15 -14.02
N LYS A 26 19.37 2.84 -12.93
CA LYS A 26 17.92 2.70 -12.91
C LYS A 26 17.27 4.02 -13.33
N LYS A 27 16.01 3.93 -13.79
CA LYS A 27 15.27 5.02 -14.45
C LYS A 27 15.39 6.38 -13.76
N ASN A 28 15.25 6.42 -12.44
CA ASN A 28 15.16 7.65 -11.64
C ASN A 28 16.48 8.02 -10.94
N VAL A 29 17.59 7.39 -11.32
CA VAL A 29 18.91 7.54 -10.69
C VAL A 29 19.92 8.11 -11.68
N GLU A 30 20.90 8.86 -11.19
CA GLU A 30 21.96 9.50 -11.95
C GLU A 30 23.33 9.47 -11.25
N GLY A 31 24.33 10.02 -11.94
CA GLY A 31 25.74 10.02 -11.55
C GLY A 31 26.52 8.84 -12.12
N LEU A 32 27.86 8.98 -12.19
CA LEU A 32 28.76 7.98 -12.79
C LEU A 32 28.58 6.58 -12.18
N LEU A 33 28.33 6.53 -10.87
CA LEU A 33 28.20 5.31 -10.07
C LEU A 33 26.75 5.02 -9.63
N CYS A 34 25.77 5.75 -10.17
CA CYS A 34 24.35 5.63 -9.83
C CYS A 34 24.03 5.83 -8.33
N HIS A 35 24.60 6.88 -7.73
CA HIS A 35 24.50 7.14 -6.29
C HIS A 35 23.53 8.28 -5.93
N SER A 36 22.99 9.00 -6.92
CA SER A 36 22.11 10.15 -6.70
C SER A 36 20.77 9.97 -7.39
N CYS A 37 19.71 10.49 -6.79
CA CYS A 37 18.42 10.62 -7.46
C CYS A 37 18.45 11.74 -8.49
N LYS A 38 17.72 11.56 -9.59
CA LYS A 38 17.48 12.63 -10.57
C LYS A 38 16.67 13.76 -9.94
N SER A 39 16.73 14.95 -10.55
CA SER A 39 15.82 16.04 -10.21
C SER A 39 14.37 15.59 -10.29
N GLY A 40 13.59 15.90 -9.25
CA GLY A 40 12.20 15.46 -9.12
C GLY A 40 11.99 14.05 -8.62
N THR A 41 13.03 13.40 -8.11
CA THR A 41 12.94 12.11 -7.43
C THR A 41 13.74 12.11 -6.12
N PHE A 42 13.40 11.23 -5.19
CA PHE A 42 14.02 11.17 -3.87
C PHE A 42 14.08 9.73 -3.33
N ASN A 43 14.76 9.53 -2.20
CA ASN A 43 14.80 8.26 -1.46
C ASN A 43 15.28 7.05 -2.29
N LEU A 44 16.58 7.01 -2.61
CA LEU A 44 17.21 5.89 -3.33
C LEU A 44 17.08 4.59 -2.52
N GLN A 45 16.37 3.60 -3.07
CA GLN A 45 16.07 2.32 -2.41
C GLN A 45 16.41 1.13 -3.31
N PRO A 46 17.09 0.09 -2.78
CA PRO A 46 17.47 -1.08 -3.57
C PRO A 46 16.29 -1.84 -4.17
N HIS A 47 15.19 -1.95 -3.42
CA HIS A 47 13.98 -2.66 -3.83
C HIS A 47 13.09 -1.85 -4.80
N ASN A 48 13.35 -0.56 -4.98
CA ASN A 48 12.64 0.24 -5.96
C ASN A 48 13.21 -0.06 -7.37
N VAL A 49 12.36 -0.55 -8.28
CA VAL A 49 12.74 -0.87 -9.66
C VAL A 49 13.22 0.34 -10.46
N HIS A 50 12.80 1.54 -10.06
CA HIS A 50 13.28 2.80 -10.64
C HIS A 50 14.40 3.43 -9.82
N GLY A 51 14.75 2.86 -8.67
CA GLY A 51 15.78 3.33 -7.74
C GLY A 51 15.28 4.42 -6.81
N CYS A 52 14.82 5.55 -7.35
CA CYS A 52 14.24 6.66 -6.58
C CYS A 52 12.73 6.79 -6.82
N ILE A 53 12.04 7.35 -5.83
CA ILE A 53 10.59 7.63 -5.82
C ILE A 53 10.36 9.00 -6.47
N ASP A 54 9.34 9.13 -7.33
CA ASP A 54 8.98 10.41 -7.92
C ASP A 54 8.43 11.39 -6.87
N CYS A 55 8.77 12.68 -6.98
CA CYS A 55 8.20 13.73 -6.15
C CYS A 55 6.72 13.91 -6.49
N PHE A 56 5.86 13.88 -5.47
CA PHE A 56 4.46 14.24 -5.60
C PHE A 56 4.09 15.33 -4.60
N CYS A 57 4.26 16.58 -5.03
CA CYS A 57 3.98 17.76 -4.19
C CYS A 57 2.66 18.45 -4.58
N TYR A 58 1.68 17.70 -5.13
CA TYR A 58 0.35 18.23 -5.53
C TYR A 58 0.41 19.51 -6.39
N GLY A 59 1.40 19.59 -7.30
CA GLY A 59 1.59 20.76 -8.18
C GLY A 59 2.25 21.98 -7.52
N HIS A 60 2.60 21.93 -6.23
CA HIS A 60 3.29 23.03 -5.55
C HIS A 60 4.79 23.11 -5.90
N SER A 61 5.41 21.98 -6.21
CA SER A 61 6.83 21.90 -6.53
C SER A 61 7.13 20.63 -7.32
N THR A 62 8.20 20.66 -8.11
CA THR A 62 8.83 19.46 -8.69
C THR A 62 10.09 19.06 -7.94
N ALA A 63 10.59 19.89 -7.03
CA ALA A 63 11.75 19.59 -6.18
C ALA A 63 11.27 19.11 -4.80
N CYS A 64 11.78 17.97 -4.35
CA CYS A 64 11.52 17.41 -3.03
C CYS A 64 12.75 16.65 -2.51
N THR A 65 12.81 16.43 -1.20
CA THR A 65 13.84 15.62 -0.55
C THR A 65 13.20 14.75 0.53
N SER A 66 13.85 13.63 0.88
CA SER A 66 13.43 12.85 2.04
C SER A 66 13.47 13.72 3.30
N ALA A 67 12.37 13.76 4.06
CA ALA A 67 12.35 14.42 5.35
C ALA A 67 13.15 13.58 6.36
N SER A 68 14.05 14.22 7.11
CA SER A 68 14.83 13.54 8.15
C SER A 68 13.92 13.00 9.25
N GLN A 69 14.17 11.77 9.71
CA GLN A 69 13.42 11.08 10.77
C GLN A 69 11.98 10.65 10.42
N PHE A 70 11.54 10.85 9.18
CA PHE A 70 10.27 10.32 8.71
C PHE A 70 10.48 8.99 8.01
N ALA A 71 9.79 7.95 8.49
CA ALA A 71 9.78 6.63 7.88
C ALA A 71 8.36 6.25 7.50
N VAL A 72 8.25 5.54 6.38
CA VAL A 72 7.01 4.93 5.93
C VAL A 72 6.49 4.01 7.03
N THR A 73 5.23 4.18 7.42
CA THR A 73 4.60 3.37 8.48
C THR A 73 3.47 2.55 7.89
N GLN A 74 3.44 1.26 8.23
CA GLN A 74 2.33 0.36 7.87
C GLN A 74 1.32 0.34 9.02
N VAL A 75 0.09 0.75 8.73
CA VAL A 75 -1.04 0.60 9.66
C VAL A 75 -1.71 -0.73 9.35
N THR A 76 -1.80 -1.61 10.35
CA THR A 76 -2.36 -2.95 10.16
C THR A 76 -3.33 -3.33 11.27
N SER A 77 -4.27 -4.19 10.91
CA SER A 77 -5.17 -4.89 11.81
C SER A 77 -4.96 -6.38 11.62
N THR A 78 -4.49 -7.07 12.67
CA THR A 78 -4.23 -8.52 12.64
C THR A 78 -5.33 -9.32 13.31
N PHE A 79 -6.20 -8.66 14.08
CA PHE A 79 -7.29 -9.28 14.84
C PHE A 79 -6.84 -10.43 15.78
N GLN A 80 -5.56 -10.50 16.14
CA GLN A 80 -5.04 -11.52 17.06
C GLN A 80 -5.69 -11.42 18.45
N GLN A 81 -6.10 -10.22 18.85
CA GLN A 81 -6.68 -9.94 20.15
C GLN A 81 -7.94 -9.07 19.97
N GLY A 82 -9.01 -9.70 19.48
CA GLY A 82 -10.31 -9.06 19.30
C GLY A 82 -10.48 -8.36 17.95
N ASP A 83 -11.49 -7.48 17.90
CA ASP A 83 -11.89 -6.72 16.72
C ASP A 83 -11.03 -5.49 16.44
N ASP A 84 -10.03 -5.20 17.28
CA ASP A 84 -9.02 -4.15 17.06
C ASP A 84 -9.67 -2.77 16.85
N ASP A 85 -10.70 -2.49 17.65
CA ASP A 85 -11.53 -1.28 17.67
C ASP A 85 -12.32 -1.02 16.37
N TRP A 86 -12.43 -2.00 15.49
CA TRP A 86 -13.35 -1.93 14.36
C TRP A 86 -14.80 -1.93 14.84
N ARG A 87 -15.66 -1.23 14.11
CA ARG A 87 -17.10 -1.17 14.43
C ARG A 87 -17.94 -1.61 13.25
N GLY A 88 -19.06 -2.25 13.53
CA GLY A 88 -20.09 -2.49 12.54
C GLY A 88 -21.08 -1.32 12.53
N GLN A 89 -21.59 -0.99 11.35
CA GLN A 89 -22.70 -0.06 11.21
C GLN A 89 -23.70 -0.57 10.18
N TYR A 90 -24.99 -0.52 10.48
CA TYR A 90 -26.05 -0.76 9.49
C TYR A 90 -26.13 0.39 8.47
N LEU A 91 -26.75 0.14 7.32
CA LEU A 91 -26.98 1.19 6.29
C LEU A 91 -27.78 2.40 6.79
N ASP A 92 -28.65 2.20 7.78
CA ASP A 92 -29.45 3.28 8.40
C ASP A 92 -28.67 4.08 9.46
N GLY A 93 -27.40 3.73 9.69
CA GLY A 93 -26.52 4.37 10.64
C GLY A 93 -26.53 3.74 12.04
N GLY A 94 -27.38 2.73 12.29
CA GLY A 94 -27.42 2.01 13.56
C GLY A 94 -26.12 1.27 13.87
N GLU A 95 -25.76 1.18 15.15
CA GLU A 95 -24.56 0.45 15.58
C GLU A 95 -24.78 -1.06 15.49
N LEU A 96 -23.75 -1.78 15.02
CA LEU A 96 -23.77 -3.23 14.85
C LEU A 96 -22.57 -3.85 15.58
N SER A 97 -22.84 -4.83 16.43
CA SER A 97 -21.80 -5.60 17.10
C SER A 97 -21.13 -6.57 16.13
N LEU A 98 -19.81 -6.47 16.03
CA LEU A 98 -19.00 -7.40 15.23
C LEU A 98 -18.85 -8.74 15.97
N HIS A 99 -18.80 -9.82 15.20
CA HIS A 99 -18.41 -11.12 15.71
C HIS A 99 -16.93 -11.36 15.46
N TRP A 100 -16.15 -11.63 16.51
CA TRP A 100 -14.73 -11.96 16.41
C TRP A 100 -14.51 -13.45 16.63
N GLN A 101 -13.86 -14.11 15.67
CA GLN A 101 -13.50 -15.53 15.73
C GLN A 101 -12.25 -15.80 14.89
N GLU A 102 -11.32 -16.58 15.43
CA GLU A 102 -10.14 -17.06 14.67
C GLU A 102 -9.40 -15.95 13.91
N GLU A 103 -9.11 -14.86 14.63
CA GLU A 103 -8.38 -13.70 14.08
C GLU A 103 -9.11 -13.03 12.90
N ARG A 104 -10.44 -13.08 12.90
CA ARG A 104 -11.29 -12.45 11.88
C ARG A 104 -12.50 -11.80 12.53
N ILE A 105 -12.99 -10.76 11.87
CA ILE A 105 -14.25 -10.10 12.20
C ILE A 105 -15.29 -10.39 11.11
N SER A 106 -16.55 -10.57 11.51
CA SER A 106 -17.68 -10.73 10.61
C SER A 106 -18.90 -9.95 11.10
N LEU A 107 -19.77 -9.61 10.15
CA LEU A 107 -21.10 -9.10 10.47
C LEU A 107 -22.02 -10.28 10.84
N PRO A 108 -22.98 -10.10 11.75
CA PRO A 108 -23.92 -11.16 12.13
C PRO A 108 -24.72 -11.70 10.92
N PRO A 109 -25.00 -13.01 10.87
CA PRO A 109 -25.64 -13.66 9.72
C PRO A 109 -27.14 -13.35 9.58
N ASP A 110 -27.82 -12.96 10.66
CA ASP A 110 -29.29 -12.90 10.70
C ASP A 110 -29.91 -11.72 9.93
N ASN A 111 -29.10 -10.76 9.50
CA ASN A 111 -29.54 -9.66 8.63
C ASN A 111 -28.67 -9.65 7.37
N ALA A 112 -29.04 -10.47 6.39
CA ALA A 112 -28.34 -10.64 5.12
C ALA A 112 -28.18 -9.36 4.27
N ASP A 113 -28.80 -8.26 4.69
CA ASP A 113 -28.74 -6.96 4.01
C ASP A 113 -27.95 -5.92 4.82
N TRP A 114 -26.64 -5.95 4.59
CA TRP A 114 -25.76 -4.78 4.37
C TRP A 114 -25.45 -3.88 5.59
N GLY A 115 -24.20 -4.00 6.06
CA GLY A 115 -23.57 -3.04 6.95
C GLY A 115 -22.14 -2.76 6.52
N TYR A 116 -21.52 -1.74 7.13
CA TYR A 116 -20.15 -1.33 6.90
C TYR A 116 -19.26 -1.74 8.06
N PHE A 117 -18.04 -2.16 7.72
CA PHE A 117 -16.92 -2.16 8.65
C PHE A 117 -16.35 -0.75 8.70
N ILE A 118 -16.45 -0.12 9.87
CA ILE A 118 -15.94 1.22 10.11
C ILE A 118 -14.55 1.10 10.73
N ALA A 119 -13.56 1.64 10.02
CA ALA A 119 -12.16 1.55 10.41
C ALA A 119 -11.88 2.33 11.71
N PRO A 120 -10.98 1.82 12.58
CA PRO A 120 -10.59 2.50 13.81
C PRO A 120 -9.72 3.72 13.54
N SER A 121 -9.56 4.55 14.58
CA SER A 121 -8.85 5.85 14.53
C SER A 121 -7.44 5.76 13.93
N LYS A 122 -6.74 4.64 14.08
CA LYS A 122 -5.40 4.42 13.50
C LYS A 122 -5.37 4.44 11.97
N PHE A 123 -6.48 4.17 11.29
CA PHE A 123 -6.61 4.31 9.82
C PHE A 123 -7.17 5.67 9.40
N LEU A 124 -7.59 6.51 10.36
CA LEU A 124 -8.25 7.79 10.11
C LEU A 124 -7.29 8.97 10.35
N GLY A 125 -7.70 10.16 9.92
CA GLY A 125 -6.92 11.39 10.12
C GLY A 125 -5.74 11.55 9.16
N ASN A 126 -4.65 12.16 9.62
CA ASN A 126 -3.50 12.46 8.78
C ASN A 126 -2.61 11.23 8.60
N GLN A 127 -2.72 10.58 7.44
CA GLN A 127 -1.98 9.38 7.07
C GLN A 127 -0.82 9.68 6.09
N LEU A 128 -0.17 10.84 6.22
CA LEU A 128 0.94 11.26 5.35
C LEU A 128 2.07 10.22 5.29
N LEU A 129 2.32 9.48 6.37
CA LEU A 129 3.37 8.45 6.44
C LEU A 129 3.00 7.14 5.73
N SER A 130 1.72 6.98 5.36
CA SER A 130 1.23 5.87 4.55
C SER A 130 1.08 6.25 3.07
N TYR A 131 1.47 7.46 2.69
CA TYR A 131 1.36 7.95 1.31
C TYR A 131 2.07 7.03 0.31
N GLY A 132 1.38 6.71 -0.79
CA GLY A 132 1.89 5.86 -1.86
C GLY A 132 1.88 4.34 -1.56
N GLN A 133 1.38 3.93 -0.40
CA GLN A 133 1.15 2.52 -0.08
C GLN A 133 -0.23 2.04 -0.55
N ASN A 134 -0.35 0.74 -0.76
CA ASN A 134 -1.63 0.12 -1.05
C ASN A 134 -2.47 0.00 0.24
N LEU A 135 -3.78 0.19 0.12
CA LEU A 135 -4.74 -0.25 1.11
C LEU A 135 -5.20 -1.66 0.73
N SER A 136 -5.14 -2.61 1.66
CA SER A 136 -5.53 -3.99 1.37
C SER A 136 -6.22 -4.67 2.54
N PHE A 137 -7.11 -5.62 2.24
CA PHE A 137 -7.71 -6.50 3.23
C PHE A 137 -7.91 -7.91 2.63
N VAL A 138 -8.09 -8.88 3.51
CA VAL A 138 -8.33 -10.28 3.17
C VAL A 138 -9.73 -10.66 3.63
N ALA A 139 -10.52 -11.26 2.74
CA ALA A 139 -11.83 -11.80 3.06
C ALA A 139 -11.88 -13.30 2.79
N VAL A 140 -12.67 -14.03 3.57
CA VAL A 140 -12.90 -15.46 3.35
C VAL A 140 -14.21 -15.65 2.59
N ASN A 141 -14.16 -16.37 1.47
CA ASN A 141 -15.37 -16.75 0.75
C ASN A 141 -16.02 -17.96 1.42
N VAL A 142 -17.11 -17.73 2.15
CA VAL A 142 -17.86 -18.79 2.86
C VAL A 142 -18.84 -19.52 1.95
N GLU A 143 -19.24 -18.95 0.79
CA GLU A 143 -20.20 -19.55 -0.14
C GLU A 143 -19.72 -19.56 -1.60
N SER A 144 -19.47 -20.77 -2.11
CA SER A 144 -18.75 -21.10 -3.35
C SER A 144 -19.46 -20.78 -4.69
N LYS A 145 -20.38 -19.80 -4.76
CA LYS A 145 -21.14 -19.53 -5.99
C LYS A 145 -21.00 -18.13 -6.59
N ALA A 146 -20.48 -17.14 -5.86
CA ALA A 146 -20.18 -15.82 -6.42
C ALA A 146 -18.84 -15.30 -5.88
N SER A 147 -18.09 -14.57 -6.72
CA SER A 147 -16.96 -13.77 -6.22
C SER A 147 -17.53 -12.58 -5.46
N PRO A 148 -17.29 -12.45 -4.14
CA PRO A 148 -17.79 -11.31 -3.38
C PRO A 148 -17.13 -10.04 -3.90
N SER A 149 -17.94 -9.04 -4.24
CA SER A 149 -17.48 -7.67 -4.51
C SER A 149 -17.65 -6.85 -3.24
N PHE A 150 -16.61 -6.13 -2.83
CA PHE A 150 -16.67 -5.22 -1.70
C PHE A 150 -16.70 -3.78 -2.18
N ASN A 151 -17.54 -2.96 -1.55
CA ASN A 151 -17.52 -1.51 -1.77
C ASN A 151 -16.61 -0.88 -0.72
N LEU A 152 -15.51 -0.28 -1.17
CA LEU A 152 -14.65 0.56 -0.34
C LEU A 152 -15.16 2.00 -0.43
N ILE A 153 -15.43 2.61 0.72
CA ILE A 153 -15.82 4.01 0.84
C ILE A 153 -14.70 4.75 1.58
N LEU A 154 -14.20 5.83 0.99
CA LEU A 154 -13.21 6.72 1.58
C LEU A 154 -13.83 8.10 1.75
N GLU A 155 -13.85 8.57 3.00
CA GLU A 155 -14.40 9.86 3.39
C GLU A 155 -13.36 10.70 4.13
N GLY A 156 -13.23 11.97 3.74
CA GLY A 156 -12.32 12.89 4.41
C GLY A 156 -12.16 14.20 3.66
N SER A 157 -11.86 15.27 4.40
CA SER A 157 -11.64 16.62 3.82
C SER A 157 -12.79 17.11 2.93
N GLY A 158 -14.04 16.71 3.23
CA GLY A 158 -15.24 17.04 2.44
C GLY A 158 -15.39 16.24 1.14
N ILE A 159 -14.56 15.21 0.92
CA ILE A 159 -14.59 14.35 -0.25
C ILE A 159 -15.12 12.98 0.17
N HIS A 160 -15.99 12.40 -0.67
CA HIS A 160 -16.52 11.04 -0.55
C HIS A 160 -16.23 10.30 -1.87
N MET A 161 -15.54 9.17 -1.78
CA MET A 161 -15.25 8.30 -2.93
C MET A 161 -15.64 6.87 -2.63
N SER A 162 -16.25 6.19 -3.60
CA SER A 162 -16.62 4.78 -3.50
C SER A 162 -16.04 3.99 -4.67
N ALA A 163 -15.48 2.82 -4.40
CA ALA A 163 -14.98 1.92 -5.42
C ALA A 163 -15.42 0.48 -5.12
N SER A 164 -15.94 -0.22 -6.13
CA SER A 164 -16.18 -1.66 -6.05
C SER A 164 -14.88 -2.40 -6.37
N VAL A 165 -14.37 -3.18 -5.43
CA VAL A 165 -13.11 -3.92 -5.58
C VAL A 165 -13.40 -5.39 -5.82
N SER A 166 -12.73 -5.94 -6.84
CA SER A 166 -12.76 -7.37 -7.16
C SER A 166 -11.53 -8.07 -6.58
N PRO A 167 -11.64 -9.35 -6.19
CA PRO A 167 -10.53 -10.06 -5.59
C PRO A 167 -9.39 -10.29 -6.59
N GLN A 168 -8.16 -10.04 -6.15
CA GLN A 168 -6.95 -10.50 -6.85
C GLN A 168 -6.74 -11.96 -6.44
N ILE A 169 -7.07 -12.91 -7.31
CA ILE A 169 -6.81 -14.34 -7.06
C ILE A 169 -5.30 -14.54 -7.12
N ALA A 170 -4.63 -14.57 -5.95
CA ALA A 170 -3.22 -14.86 -5.90
C ALA A 170 -2.99 -16.33 -6.28
N LYS A 171 -2.01 -16.58 -7.16
CA LYS A 171 -1.72 -17.90 -7.75
C LYS A 171 -1.27 -18.99 -6.75
N ASP A 172 -1.28 -18.70 -5.46
CA ASP A 172 -0.71 -19.55 -4.39
C ASP A 172 -1.53 -19.53 -3.08
N THR A 173 -2.78 -19.05 -3.10
CA THR A 173 -3.63 -18.99 -1.90
C THR A 173 -4.69 -20.09 -1.88
N ASN A 174 -5.00 -20.56 -0.67
CA ASN A 174 -6.10 -21.48 -0.38
C ASN A 174 -7.38 -20.98 -1.09
N PRO A 175 -8.15 -21.82 -1.80
CA PRO A 175 -9.29 -21.40 -2.65
C PRO A 175 -10.40 -20.61 -1.94
N THR A 176 -10.31 -20.44 -0.62
CA THR A 176 -11.24 -19.73 0.25
C THR A 176 -10.80 -18.32 0.64
N GLU A 177 -9.54 -17.90 0.47
CA GLU A 177 -9.08 -16.56 0.85
C GLU A 177 -8.92 -15.64 -0.36
N LEU A 178 -9.48 -14.44 -0.26
CA LEU A 178 -9.52 -13.44 -1.31
C LEU A 178 -8.82 -12.16 -0.86
N VAL A 179 -7.82 -11.72 -1.61
CA VAL A 179 -7.05 -10.51 -1.32
C VAL A 179 -7.57 -9.35 -2.17
N PHE A 180 -7.90 -8.25 -1.51
CA PHE A 180 -8.35 -7.01 -2.15
C PHE A 180 -7.26 -5.96 -1.98
N VAL A 181 -6.89 -5.30 -3.07
CA VAL A 181 -5.83 -4.28 -3.09
C VAL A 181 -6.34 -3.04 -3.80
N PHE A 182 -6.26 -1.91 -3.11
CA PHE A 182 -6.61 -0.57 -3.59
C PHE A 182 -5.36 0.31 -3.64
N ARG A 183 -5.19 1.04 -4.74
CA ARG A 183 -4.03 1.90 -5.01
C ARG A 183 -4.48 3.25 -5.55
#